data_AF-A0A938P0I9-F1
#
_entry.id   AF-A0A938P0I9-F1
#
_cell.length_a   1.000
_cell.length_b   1.000
_cell.length_c   1.000
_cell.angle_alpha   90.00
_cell.angle_beta   90.00
_cell.angle_gamma   90.00
#
_symmetry.space_group_name_H-M   'P 1'
#
loop_
_entity.id
_entity.type
_entity.pdbx_description
1 polymer ?
#
loop_
_entity_poly.entity_id
_entity_poly.type
_entity_poly.pdbx_seq_one_letter_code
_entity_poly.pdbx_strand_id
1 'polypeptide(L)'
;MAKFFRNSAEVLAERALEPDALRTSGKEHAVRARVGENPEPPRRLIYSGTMPPPPGDAPTGDSFPPRNRRIAKRKVSPFNIILMLIGLAAAIVLYIGNIIAVDQLVHDIHKKEIRLQDILNEQEILRARVNQMSSLERIRARAEEELGLRNPSTAPGWLQVDLEKVREIEESAPKR
;
A
#
# COMPACT_ATOMS: atom_id res chain seq x y z
N MET A 1 -19.31 22.93 -10.70
CA MET A 1 -18.53 21.69 -10.55
C MET A 1 -18.90 21.05 -9.21
N ALA A 2 -19.89 20.15 -9.20
CA ALA A 2 -20.33 19.46 -8.00
C ALA A 2 -19.44 18.23 -7.76
N LYS A 3 -18.67 18.23 -6.67
CA LYS A 3 -17.87 17.07 -6.24
C LYS A 3 -18.77 16.17 -5.40
N PHE A 4 -18.99 14.96 -5.91
CA PHE A 4 -19.68 13.87 -5.21
C PHE A 4 -18.90 13.51 -3.93
N PHE A 5 -19.46 13.85 -2.77
CA PHE A 5 -19.07 13.26 -1.50
C PHE A 5 -19.71 11.87 -1.43
N ARG A 6 -18.94 10.83 -1.75
CA ARG A 6 -19.35 9.45 -1.45
C ARG A 6 -19.16 9.23 0.06
N ASN A 7 -20.25 8.86 0.72
CA ASN A 7 -20.27 8.58 2.15
C ASN A 7 -19.43 7.36 2.47
N SER A 8 -18.54 7.47 3.45
CA SER A 8 -17.64 6.40 3.93
C SER A 8 -18.37 5.12 4.36
N ALA A 9 -19.68 5.20 4.60
CA ALA A 9 -20.54 4.05 4.90
C ALA A 9 -20.72 3.11 3.69
N GLU A 10 -20.74 3.62 2.45
CA GLU A 10 -20.86 2.78 1.25
C GLU A 10 -19.57 2.01 0.96
N VAL A 11 -18.40 2.62 1.20
CA VAL A 11 -17.09 1.97 0.99
C VAL A 11 -16.84 0.85 2.02
N LEU A 12 -17.40 0.98 3.23
CA LEU A 12 -17.33 -0.06 4.26
C LEU A 12 -18.32 -1.20 4.00
N ALA A 13 -19.48 -0.92 3.40
CA ALA A 13 -20.45 -1.94 3.00
C ALA A 13 -19.95 -2.78 1.81
N GLU A 14 -19.22 -2.16 0.87
CA GLU A 14 -18.65 -2.86 -0.29
C GLU A 14 -17.52 -3.83 0.12
N ARG A 15 -16.80 -3.54 1.21
CA ARG A 15 -15.70 -4.37 1.72
C ARG A 15 -16.16 -5.57 2.57
N ALA A 16 -17.41 -5.57 3.05
CA ALA A 16 -17.98 -6.66 3.85
C ALA A 16 -18.68 -7.74 3.00
N LEU A 17 -18.79 -7.53 1.68
CA LEU A 17 -19.49 -8.43 0.76
C LEU A 17 -18.59 -9.21 -0.21
N GLU A 18 -17.26 -9.20 -0.04
CA GLU A 18 -16.37 -10.15 -0.74
C GLU A 18 -16.13 -11.39 0.14
N PRO A 19 -16.80 -12.53 -0.12
CA PRO A 19 -16.44 -13.79 0.50
C PRO A 19 -15.22 -14.39 -0.19
N ASP A 20 -14.20 -14.71 0.62
CA ASP A 20 -13.23 -15.79 0.45
C ASP A 20 -12.95 -16.30 -0.98
N ALA A 21 -11.98 -15.67 -1.64
CA ALA A 21 -11.18 -16.34 -2.66
C ALA A 21 -9.89 -16.90 -2.05
N LEU A 22 -10.03 -17.96 -1.24
CA LEU A 22 -8.95 -18.90 -0.98
C LEU A 22 -8.56 -19.57 -2.30
N ARG A 23 -7.40 -19.20 -2.86
CA ARG A 23 -6.67 -20.06 -3.79
C ARG A 23 -5.19 -20.11 -3.47
N THR A 24 -4.89 -21.18 -2.74
CA THR A 24 -3.61 -21.87 -2.62
C THR A 24 -2.73 -21.78 -3.87
N SER A 25 -1.48 -21.37 -3.70
CA SER A 25 -0.41 -21.62 -4.67
C SER A 25 0.82 -22.14 -3.93
N GLY A 26 0.71 -23.38 -3.44
CA GLY A 26 1.85 -24.28 -3.32
C GLY A 26 1.83 -25.26 -4.49
N LYS A 27 2.93 -25.30 -5.25
CA LYS A 27 3.43 -26.36 -6.15
C LYS A 27 4.72 -25.83 -6.76
N GLU A 28 5.90 -26.19 -6.25
CA GLU A 28 6.62 -27.44 -6.52
C GLU A 28 6.81 -27.74 -8.02
N HIS A 29 8.06 -28.06 -8.34
CA HIS A 29 8.61 -28.63 -9.59
C HIS A 29 8.85 -27.70 -10.78
N ALA A 30 10.12 -27.31 -10.96
CA ALA A 30 10.88 -27.75 -12.14
C ALA A 30 12.39 -27.47 -11.96
N VAL A 31 13.06 -28.36 -11.22
CA VAL A 31 14.47 -28.67 -11.46
C VAL A 31 14.55 -29.27 -12.86
N ARG A 32 14.91 -28.46 -13.86
CA ARG A 32 15.37 -28.95 -15.15
C ARG A 32 16.89 -28.93 -15.13
N ALA A 33 17.43 -30.08 -14.77
CA ALA A 33 18.77 -30.50 -15.11
C ALA A 33 19.02 -30.21 -16.60
N ARG A 34 19.94 -29.29 -16.89
CA ARG A 34 20.63 -29.31 -18.19
C ARG A 34 21.71 -30.37 -18.08
N VAL A 35 21.25 -31.60 -18.33
CA VAL A 35 22.05 -32.73 -18.80
C VAL A 35 22.92 -32.25 -19.96
N GLY A 36 24.17 -32.70 -19.91
CA GLY A 36 25.24 -32.22 -20.75
C GLY A 36 25.01 -32.38 -22.24
N GLU A 37 25.59 -31.44 -22.96
CA GLU A 37 26.12 -31.68 -24.29
C GLU A 37 27.46 -30.95 -24.29
N ASN A 38 28.49 -31.68 -23.89
CA ASN A 38 29.88 -31.35 -24.14
C ASN A 38 30.10 -31.76 -25.60
N PRO A 39 30.16 -30.84 -26.58
CA PRO A 39 30.48 -31.24 -27.94
C PRO A 39 31.94 -31.71 -27.94
N GLU A 40 32.13 -33.03 -27.99
CA GLU A 40 33.45 -33.61 -28.27
C GLU A 40 34.04 -32.88 -29.49
N PRO A 41 35.29 -32.39 -29.41
CA PRO A 41 35.92 -31.80 -30.57
C PRO A 41 36.05 -32.88 -31.66
N PRO A 42 35.77 -32.55 -32.93
CA PRO A 42 35.93 -33.51 -34.01
C PRO A 42 37.37 -34.02 -33.99
N ARG A 43 37.53 -35.34 -33.80
CA ARG A 43 38.80 -36.03 -33.90
C ARG A 43 39.42 -35.66 -35.24
N ARG A 44 40.47 -34.83 -35.22
CA ARG A 44 41.34 -34.62 -36.37
C ARG A 44 41.93 -35.98 -36.70
N LEU A 45 41.46 -36.61 -37.78
CA LEU A 45 42.23 -37.65 -38.45
C LEU A 45 43.50 -36.96 -38.97
N ILE A 46 44.57 -37.05 -38.18
CA ILE A 46 45.91 -36.75 -38.66
C ILE A 46 46.27 -37.93 -39.54
N TYR A 47 46.15 -37.74 -40.85
CA TYR A 47 46.67 -38.67 -41.84
C TYR A 47 48.19 -38.65 -41.74
N SER A 48 48.75 -39.60 -40.98
CA SER A 48 50.17 -39.91 -40.97
C SER A 48 50.53 -40.49 -42.34
N GLY A 49 50.97 -39.64 -43.25
CA GLY A 49 51.31 -40.02 -44.61
C GLY A 49 52.43 -41.05 -44.67
N THR A 50 52.06 -42.31 -44.86
CA THR A 50 52.89 -43.33 -45.52
C THR A 50 52.00 -44.25 -46.35
N MET A 51 51.45 -43.73 -47.45
CA MET A 51 51.07 -44.56 -48.59
C MET A 51 51.77 -44.00 -49.83
N PRO A 52 52.50 -44.85 -50.59
CA PRO A 52 53.07 -44.44 -51.87
C PRO A 52 51.95 -44.21 -52.90
N PRO A 53 52.03 -43.16 -53.74
CA PRO A 53 50.96 -42.83 -54.68
C PRO A 53 50.89 -43.84 -55.84
N PRO A 54 49.69 -44.26 -56.29
CA PRO A 54 49.51 -44.93 -57.57
C PRO A 54 49.80 -43.95 -58.73
N PRO A 55 50.41 -44.40 -59.84
CA PRO A 55 50.74 -43.54 -60.96
C PRO A 55 49.51 -43.39 -61.85
N GLY A 56 48.87 -42.21 -61.81
CA GLY A 56 47.79 -41.92 -62.73
C GLY A 56 46.88 -40.82 -62.22
N ASP A 57 46.97 -39.69 -62.90
CA ASP A 57 45.96 -38.65 -63.00
C ASP A 57 45.85 -37.60 -61.89
N ALA A 58 45.85 -36.36 -62.36
CA ALA A 58 46.07 -35.13 -61.63
C ALA A 58 44.99 -34.83 -60.57
N PRO A 59 45.37 -34.31 -59.38
CA PRO A 59 44.39 -33.82 -58.43
C PRO A 59 43.81 -32.49 -58.93
N THR A 60 42.62 -32.55 -59.53
CA THR A 60 41.73 -31.38 -59.65
C THR A 60 41.10 -31.17 -58.28
N GLY A 61 41.84 -30.52 -57.41
CA GLY A 61 41.42 -30.19 -56.07
C GLY A 61 42.08 -28.90 -55.68
N ASP A 62 41.53 -27.78 -56.15
CA ASP A 62 41.75 -26.47 -55.55
C ASP A 62 41.25 -26.56 -54.10
N SER A 63 42.13 -27.06 -53.24
CA SER A 63 42.04 -26.97 -51.81
C SER A 63 42.14 -25.48 -51.48
N PHE A 64 40.99 -24.81 -51.44
CA PHE A 64 40.88 -23.49 -50.86
C PHE A 64 41.53 -23.55 -49.48
N PRO A 65 42.58 -22.75 -49.20
CA PRO A 65 43.17 -22.74 -47.88
C PRO A 65 42.07 -22.43 -46.86
N PRO A 66 42.09 -23.01 -45.65
CA PRO A 66 41.14 -22.65 -44.61
C PRO A 66 41.25 -21.14 -44.42
N ARG A 67 40.26 -20.41 -44.94
CA ARG A 67 40.18 -18.95 -44.86
C ARG A 67 40.08 -18.64 -43.39
N ASN A 68 41.24 -18.37 -42.80
CA ASN A 68 41.45 -18.02 -41.41
C ASN A 68 40.50 -16.85 -41.14
N ARG A 69 39.32 -17.15 -40.58
CA ARG A 69 38.31 -16.15 -40.27
C ARG A 69 39.00 -15.21 -39.30
N ARG A 70 39.42 -14.05 -39.82
CA ARG A 70 40.01 -12.97 -39.03
C ARG A 70 39.08 -12.80 -37.85
N ILE A 71 39.53 -13.26 -36.68
CA ILE A 71 38.78 -13.17 -35.44
C ILE A 71 38.49 -11.68 -35.31
N ALA A 72 37.23 -11.31 -35.59
CA ALA A 72 36.78 -9.94 -35.53
C ALA A 72 37.09 -9.51 -34.10
N LYS A 73 38.10 -8.64 -33.95
CA LYS A 73 38.57 -8.17 -32.64
C LYS A 73 37.35 -7.65 -31.90
N ARG A 74 36.86 -8.41 -30.93
CA ARG A 74 35.69 -8.03 -30.12
C ARG A 74 36.09 -6.74 -29.40
N LYS A 75 35.56 -5.60 -29.86
CA LYS A 75 35.88 -4.25 -29.35
C LYS A 75 35.29 -3.98 -27.96
N VAL A 76 34.74 -4.98 -27.29
CA VAL A 76 34.15 -4.83 -25.96
C VAL A 76 35.23 -5.17 -24.94
N SER A 77 35.83 -4.13 -24.37
CA SER A 77 36.77 -4.29 -23.27
C SER A 77 36.03 -4.88 -22.07
N PRO A 78 36.57 -5.92 -21.39
CA PRO A 78 35.98 -6.45 -20.17
C PRO A 78 35.83 -5.39 -19.07
N PHE A 79 36.67 -4.35 -19.10
CA PHE A 79 36.57 -3.22 -18.19
C PHE A 79 35.25 -2.44 -18.33
N ASN A 80 34.76 -2.23 -19.57
CA ASN A 80 33.48 -1.54 -19.79
C ASN A 80 32.31 -2.36 -19.25
N ILE A 81 32.40 -3.69 -19.29
CA ILE A 81 31.36 -4.58 -18.75
C ILE A 81 31.31 -4.45 -17.23
N ILE A 82 32.47 -4.45 -16.56
CA ILE A 82 32.56 -4.28 -15.10
C ILE A 82 32.01 -2.91 -14.69
N LEU A 83 32.36 -1.86 -15.41
CA LEU A 83 31.92 -0.49 -15.10
C LEU A 83 30.40 -0.33 -15.26
N MET A 84 29.81 -0.96 -16.30
CA MET A 84 28.35 -1.03 -16.46
C MET A 84 27.68 -1.80 -15.32
N LEU A 85 28.27 -2.90 -14.85
CA LEU A 85 27.71 -3.67 -13.72
C LEU A 85 27.71 -2.86 -12.42
N ILE A 86 28.80 -2.12 -12.14
CA ILE A 86 28.88 -1.23 -10.98
C ILE A 86 27.87 -0.09 -11.11
N GLY A 87 27.78 0.53 -12.29
CA GLY A 87 26.80 1.59 -12.56
C GLY A 87 25.36 1.12 -12.38
N LEU A 88 25.03 -0.08 -12.88
CA LEU A 88 23.72 -0.68 -12.74
C LEU A 88 23.40 -1.01 -11.27
N ALA A 89 24.36 -1.55 -10.53
CA ALA A 89 24.21 -1.83 -9.10
C ALA A 89 23.96 -0.54 -8.31
N ALA A 90 24.72 0.52 -8.57
CA ALA A 90 24.53 1.83 -7.93
C ALA A 90 23.16 2.44 -8.26
N ALA A 91 22.71 2.33 -9.52
CA ALA A 91 21.40 2.82 -9.95
C ALA A 91 20.25 2.09 -9.21
N ILE A 92 20.35 0.77 -9.03
CA ILE A 92 19.35 -0.02 -8.29
C ILE A 92 19.29 0.41 -6.82
N VAL A 93 20.44 0.58 -6.15
CA VAL A 93 20.48 1.01 -4.75
C VAL A 93 19.90 2.42 -4.59
N LEU A 94 20.22 3.34 -5.50
CA LEU A 94 19.66 4.69 -5.49
C LEU A 94 18.13 4.67 -5.72
N TYR A 95 17.65 3.81 -6.61
CA TYR A 95 16.22 3.62 -6.85
C TYR A 95 15.48 3.12 -5.60
N ILE A 96 16.03 2.11 -4.92
CA ILE A 96 15.45 1.59 -3.66
C ILE A 96 15.53 2.66 -2.55
N GLY A 97 16.61 3.42 -2.47
CA GLY A 97 16.71 4.54 -1.52
C GLY A 97 15.60 5.59 -1.75
N ASN A 98 15.33 5.92 -3.01
CA ASN A 98 14.27 6.86 -3.36
C ASN A 98 12.87 6.32 -3.03
N ILE A 99 12.59 5.04 -3.32
CA ILE A 99 11.25 4.47 -3.03
C ILE A 99 10.97 4.45 -1.51
N ILE A 100 11.97 4.16 -0.69
CA ILE A 100 11.85 4.21 0.77
C ILE A 100 11.60 5.65 1.25
N ALA A 101 12.31 6.64 0.69
CA ALA A 101 12.12 8.04 1.06
C ALA A 101 10.70 8.54 0.72
N VAL A 102 10.16 8.13 -0.44
CA VAL A 102 8.78 8.47 -0.83
C VAL A 102 7.78 7.80 0.11
N ASP A 103 7.98 6.53 0.48
CA ASP A 103 7.09 5.82 1.41
C ASP A 103 7.06 6.49 2.79
N GLN A 104 8.23 6.88 3.32
CA GLN A 104 8.32 7.64 4.56
C GLN A 104 7.57 8.97 4.49
N LEU A 105 7.69 9.69 3.36
CA LEU A 105 6.99 10.95 3.16
C LEU A 105 5.47 10.78 3.12
N VAL A 106 4.98 9.74 2.45
CA VAL A 106 3.54 9.40 2.40
C VAL A 106 3.03 9.08 3.81
N HIS A 107 3.80 8.29 4.57
CA HIS A 107 3.45 7.96 5.95
C HIS A 107 3.39 9.19 6.85
N ASP A 108 4.30 10.14 6.68
CA ASP A 108 4.31 11.40 7.43
C ASP A 108 3.15 12.33 7.04
N ILE A 109 2.77 12.36 5.76
CA ILE A 109 1.58 13.09 5.30
C ILE A 109 0.34 12.51 5.97
N HIS A 110 0.19 11.18 5.97
CA HIS A 110 -0.96 10.53 6.58
C HIS A 110 -1.05 10.80 8.10
N LYS A 111 0.08 10.76 8.81
CA LYS A 111 0.12 11.15 10.24
C LYS A 111 -0.32 12.59 10.47
N LYS A 112 0.09 13.52 9.61
CA LYS A 112 -0.30 14.93 9.71
C LYS A 112 -1.79 15.12 9.40
N GLU A 113 -2.32 14.37 8.45
CA GLU A 113 -3.74 14.39 8.10
C GLU A 113 -4.61 13.90 9.27
N ILE A 114 -4.24 12.79 9.91
CA ILE A 114 -4.93 12.28 11.11
C ILE A 114 -4.93 13.36 12.21
N ARG A 115 -3.78 13.96 12.50
CA ARG A 115 -3.70 15.02 13.52
C ARG A 115 -4.57 16.23 13.19
N LEU A 116 -4.65 16.61 11.91
CA LEU A 116 -5.50 17.71 11.47
C LEU A 116 -6.98 17.37 11.71
N GLN A 117 -7.38 16.14 11.38
CA GLN A 117 -8.74 15.67 11.60
C GLN A 117 -9.09 15.64 13.10
N ASP A 118 -8.17 15.22 13.96
CA ASP A 118 -8.35 15.23 15.42
C ASP A 118 -8.58 16.67 15.92
N ILE A 119 -7.75 17.62 15.50
CA ILE A 119 -7.89 19.03 15.90
C ILE A 119 -9.23 19.62 15.43
N LEU A 120 -9.66 19.28 14.21
CA LEU A 120 -10.96 19.75 13.72
C LEU A 120 -12.12 19.18 14.54
N ASN A 121 -12.05 17.89 14.89
CA ASN A 121 -13.05 17.26 15.73
C ASN A 121 -13.09 17.91 17.14
N GLU A 122 -11.92 18.17 17.73
CA GLU A 122 -11.83 18.89 19.01
C GLU A 122 -12.44 20.30 18.92
N GLN A 123 -12.18 21.04 17.84
CA GLN A 123 -12.79 22.35 17.61
C GLN A 123 -14.30 22.28 17.48
N GLU A 124 -14.83 21.26 16.80
CA GLU A 124 -16.27 21.04 16.68
C GLU A 124 -16.91 20.75 18.04
N ILE A 125 -16.30 19.87 18.84
CA ILE A 125 -16.75 19.57 20.20
C ILE A 125 -16.72 20.83 21.08
N LEU A 126 -15.66 21.63 21.00
CA LEU A 126 -15.55 22.88 21.75
C LEU A 126 -16.63 23.89 21.34
N ARG A 127 -16.88 24.04 20.03
CA ARG A 127 -17.96 24.90 19.51
C ARG A 127 -19.32 24.44 20.00
N ALA A 128 -19.58 23.13 20.02
CA ALA A 128 -20.82 22.58 20.56
C ALA A 128 -20.98 22.90 22.06
N ARG A 129 -19.91 22.75 22.86
CA ARG A 129 -19.94 23.10 24.30
C ARG A 129 -20.18 24.60 24.53
N VAL A 130 -19.49 25.45 23.78
CA VAL A 130 -19.69 26.92 23.88
C VAL A 130 -21.12 27.28 23.52
N ASN A 131 -21.70 26.67 22.48
CA ASN A 131 -23.09 26.92 22.10
C ASN A 131 -24.07 26.45 23.18
N GLN A 132 -23.83 25.28 23.80
CA GLN A 132 -24.64 24.82 24.93
C GLN A 132 -24.56 25.78 26.13
N MET A 133 -23.36 26.21 26.52
CA MET A 133 -23.18 27.17 27.61
C MET A 133 -23.84 28.51 27.31
N SER A 134 -23.65 29.06 26.11
CA SER A 134 -24.29 30.31 25.70
C SER A 134 -25.82 30.19 25.64
N SER A 135 -26.35 29.05 25.21
CA SER A 135 -27.79 28.79 25.24
C SER A 135 -28.33 28.78 26.67
N LEU A 136 -27.62 28.14 27.61
CA LEU A 136 -28.01 28.12 29.03
C LEU A 136 -27.96 29.52 29.65
N GLU A 137 -26.94 30.31 29.34
CA GLU A 137 -26.84 31.70 29.79
C GLU A 137 -27.97 32.56 29.25
N ARG A 138 -28.35 32.40 27.97
CA ARG A 138 -29.50 33.11 27.38
C ARG A 138 -30.81 32.73 28.04
N ILE A 139 -31.02 31.43 28.30
CA ILE A 139 -32.22 30.94 29.00
C ILE A 139 -32.26 31.51 30.42
N ARG A 140 -31.12 31.49 31.12
CA ARG A 140 -30.99 32.04 32.47
C ARG A 140 -31.29 33.54 32.50
N ALA A 141 -30.71 34.32 31.59
CA ALA A 141 -30.95 35.76 31.50
C ALA A 141 -32.43 36.07 31.27
N ARG A 142 -33.09 35.34 30.34
CA ARG A 142 -34.55 35.50 30.12
C ARG A 142 -35.39 35.08 31.32
N ALA A 143 -35.03 33.99 32.01
CA ALA A 143 -35.75 33.56 33.20
C ALA A 143 -35.61 34.57 34.36
N GLU A 144 -34.44 35.18 34.53
CA GLU A 144 -34.20 36.22 35.53
C GLU A 144 -34.93 37.53 35.19
N GLU A 145 -34.92 37.95 33.91
CA GLU A 145 -35.51 39.23 33.46
C GLU A 145 -37.03 39.16 33.30
N GLU A 146 -37.56 38.15 32.62
CA GLU A 146 -38.99 38.05 32.31
C GLU A 146 -39.81 37.42 33.43
N LEU A 147 -39.27 36.38 34.09
CA LEU A 147 -39.99 35.61 35.11
C LEU A 147 -39.61 36.00 36.55
N GLY A 148 -38.60 36.86 36.73
CA GLY A 148 -38.09 37.22 38.06
C GLY A 148 -37.53 36.02 38.84
N LEU A 149 -37.26 34.90 38.16
CA LEU A 149 -36.78 33.68 38.79
C LEU A 149 -35.33 33.87 39.19
N ARG A 150 -35.07 34.08 40.47
CA ARG A 150 -33.71 34.06 41.02
C ARG A 150 -33.31 32.63 41.36
N ASN A 151 -32.09 32.26 41.01
CA ASN A 151 -31.52 30.98 41.38
C ASN A 151 -31.47 30.87 42.92
N PRO A 152 -32.18 29.91 43.55
CA PRO A 152 -32.13 29.76 45.00
C PRO A 152 -30.72 29.38 45.45
N SER A 153 -30.22 30.05 46.49
CA SER A 153 -28.87 29.79 47.05
C SER A 153 -28.76 28.42 47.72
N THR A 154 -29.90 27.83 48.06
CA THR A 154 -30.03 26.52 48.69
C THR A 154 -30.54 25.52 47.67
N ALA A 155 -29.86 24.37 47.54
CA ALA A 155 -30.30 23.27 46.70
C ALA A 155 -31.72 22.85 47.11
N PRO A 156 -32.63 22.60 46.13
CA PRO A 156 -33.98 22.15 46.46
C PRO A 156 -33.89 20.83 47.23
N GLY A 157 -34.55 20.78 48.38
CA GLY A 157 -34.70 19.55 49.14
C GLY A 157 -35.38 18.49 48.28
N TRP A 158 -35.02 17.22 48.50
CA TRP A 158 -35.71 16.11 47.86
C TRP A 158 -37.19 16.16 48.25
N LEU A 159 -38.07 16.39 47.28
CA LEU A 159 -39.50 16.38 47.51
C LEU A 159 -39.90 14.93 47.82
N GLN A 160 -40.12 14.61 49.10
CA GLN A 160 -40.76 13.36 49.48
C GLN A 160 -42.21 13.43 49.01
N VAL A 161 -42.46 12.80 47.86
CA VAL A 161 -43.81 12.63 47.35
C VAL A 161 -44.49 11.58 48.23
N ASP A 162 -45.43 12.04 49.04
CA ASP A 162 -46.21 11.19 49.91
C ASP A 162 -47.23 10.42 49.06
N LEU A 163 -47.01 9.11 48.91
CA LEU A 163 -47.76 8.25 47.98
C LEU A 163 -49.26 8.17 48.34
N GLU A 164 -49.61 8.37 49.61
CA GLU A 164 -50.99 8.35 50.09
C GLU A 164 -51.79 9.54 49.53
N LYS A 165 -51.20 10.73 49.47
CA LYS A 165 -51.84 11.93 48.89
C LYS A 165 -51.97 11.85 47.38
N VAL A 166 -51.03 11.22 46.69
CA VAL A 166 -51.12 11.02 45.23
C VAL A 166 -52.33 10.14 44.90
N ARG A 167 -52.55 9.09 45.70
CA ARG A 167 -53.68 8.17 45.54
C ARG A 167 -55.02 8.85 45.77
N GLU A 168 -55.10 9.73 46.77
CA GLU A 168 -56.31 10.51 47.09
C GLU A 168 -56.67 11.52 45.99
N ILE A 169 -55.65 12.10 45.32
CA ILE A 169 -55.84 13.00 44.17
C ILE A 169 -56.29 12.21 42.93
N GLU A 170 -55.76 11.01 42.69
CA GLU A 170 -56.22 10.14 41.60
C GLU A 170 -57.67 9.67 41.80
N GLU A 171 -58.08 9.44 43.05
CA GLU A 171 -59.44 8.99 43.38
C GLU A 171 -60.48 10.12 43.35
N SER A 172 -60.05 11.35 43.65
CA SER A 172 -60.90 12.56 43.61
C SER A 172 -60.90 13.28 42.26
N ALA A 173 -59.99 12.94 41.35
CA ALA A 173 -59.99 13.49 39.99
C ALA A 173 -61.17 12.91 39.18
N PRO A 174 -62.05 13.77 38.62
CA PRO A 174 -63.12 13.29 37.75
C PRO A 174 -62.49 12.66 36.51
N LYS A 175 -62.68 11.35 36.32
CA LYS A 175 -62.39 10.67 35.06
C LYS A 175 -63.08 11.42 33.92
N ARG A 176 -62.29 12.13 33.11
CA ARG A 176 -62.72 12.68 31.82
C ARG A 176 -62.55 11.63 30.74
#